data_AF-A0AA38GXP7-F1
#
_entry.id   AF-A0AA38GXP7-F1
#
_cell.length_a   1.000
_cell.length_b   1.000
_cell.length_c   1.000
_cell.angle_alpha   90.00
_cell.angle_beta   90.00
_cell.angle_gamma   90.00
#
_symmetry.space_group_name_H-M   'P 1'
#
loop_
_entity.id
_entity.type
_entity.pdbx_description
1 polymer ?
#
loop_
_entity_poly.entity_id
_entity_poly.type
_entity_poly.pdbx_seq_one_letter_code
_entity_poly.pdbx_strand_id
1 'polypeptide(L)'
;DGEVHPDEHIPAFIVACGVLGVEHEDVSVRLFVETLQENVADWFFHLPAGAITNWTTMRTQFENRFKPAEDVHALLAQISQIKKDSSEPMREFVARFN
;
A
#
# COMPACT_ATOMS: atom_id res chain seq x y z
N ASP A 1 18.19 -0.96 -8.99
CA ASP A 1 17.28 -0.52 -7.92
C ASP A 1 15.88 -0.56 -8.48
N GLY A 2 15.22 -1.71 -8.33
CA GLY A 2 13.87 -1.93 -8.81
C GLY A 2 12.88 -1.55 -7.72
N GLU A 3 12.72 -0.24 -7.48
CA GLU A 3 11.74 0.26 -6.52
C GLU A 3 10.32 0.03 -7.08
N VAL A 4 9.66 -1.01 -6.60
CA VAL A 4 8.25 -1.25 -6.90
C VAL A 4 7.41 -0.35 -6.01
N HIS A 5 6.74 0.62 -6.62
CA HIS A 5 5.80 1.51 -5.94
C HIS A 5 4.44 0.79 -5.82
N PRO A 6 4.09 0.25 -4.64
CA PRO A 6 2.88 -0.55 -4.49
C PRO A 6 1.60 0.22 -4.80
N ASP A 7 1.59 1.54 -4.56
CA ASP A 7 0.48 2.44 -4.85
C ASP A 7 0.23 2.64 -6.35
N GLU A 8 1.21 2.36 -7.21
CA GLU A 8 1.06 2.40 -8.66
C GLU A 8 0.91 1.00 -9.26
N HIS A 9 1.63 0.02 -8.72
CA HIS A 9 1.69 -1.34 -9.26
C HIS A 9 0.37 -2.10 -9.12
N ILE A 10 -0.27 -2.03 -7.93
CA ILE A 10 -1.56 -2.69 -7.68
C ILE A 10 -2.68 -2.16 -8.60
N PRO A 11 -2.94 -0.84 -8.70
CA PRO A 11 -4.02 -0.36 -9.55
C PRO A 11 -3.76 -0.65 -11.04
N ALA A 12 -2.52 -0.53 -11.51
CA ALA A 12 -2.17 -0.90 -12.88
C ALA A 12 -2.46 -2.37 -13.17
N PHE A 13 -2.11 -3.26 -12.22
CA PHE A 13 -2.40 -4.68 -12.33
C PHE A 13 -3.91 -4.99 -12.33
N ILE A 14 -4.69 -4.36 -11.45
CA ILE A 14 -6.16 -4.54 -11.40
C ILE A 14 -6.80 -4.15 -12.73
N VAL A 15 -6.38 -3.02 -13.32
CA VAL A 15 -6.86 -2.59 -14.64
C VAL A 15 -6.50 -3.62 -15.71
N ALA A 16 -5.25 -4.13 -15.71
CA ALA A 16 -4.82 -5.15 -16.65
C ALA A 16 -5.64 -6.45 -16.52
N CYS A 17 -5.89 -6.93 -15.29
CA CYS A 17 -6.76 -8.08 -15.04
C CYS A 17 -8.18 -7.86 -15.56
N GLY A 18 -8.74 -6.65 -15.39
CA GLY A 18 -10.05 -6.29 -15.94
C GLY A 18 -10.09 -6.33 -17.47
N VAL A 19 -9.05 -5.83 -18.14
CA VAL A 19 -8.93 -5.86 -19.61
C VAL A 19 -8.75 -7.29 -20.14
N LEU A 20 -8.02 -8.13 -19.41
CA LEU A 20 -7.76 -9.52 -19.75
C LEU A 20 -8.91 -10.48 -19.38
N GLY A 21 -9.95 -9.99 -18.70
CA GLY A 21 -11.08 -10.82 -18.27
C GLY A 21 -10.70 -11.87 -17.22
N VAL A 22 -9.78 -11.54 -16.31
CA VAL A 22 -9.34 -12.46 -15.25
C VAL A 22 -10.39 -12.49 -14.15
N GLU A 23 -11.16 -13.59 -14.09
CA GLU A 23 -12.22 -13.78 -13.08
C GLU A 23 -11.75 -14.60 -11.86
N HIS A 24 -10.74 -15.44 -12.06
CA HIS A 24 -10.26 -16.38 -11.06
C HIS A 24 -9.11 -15.80 -10.22
N GLU A 25 -9.28 -15.73 -8.90
CA GLU A 25 -8.28 -15.17 -7.99
C GLU A 25 -6.94 -15.91 -8.03
N ASP A 26 -6.95 -17.24 -8.26
CA ASP A 26 -5.71 -18.00 -8.39
C ASP A 26 -4.94 -17.68 -9.68
N VAL A 27 -5.64 -17.25 -10.73
CA VAL A 27 -5.03 -16.75 -11.97
C VAL A 27 -4.45 -15.36 -11.72
N SER A 28 -5.17 -14.48 -11.02
CA SER A 28 -4.67 -13.16 -10.61
C SER A 28 -3.39 -13.26 -9.79
N VAL A 29 -3.31 -14.16 -8.81
CA VAL A 29 -2.09 -14.34 -8.01
C VAL A 29 -0.92 -14.79 -8.88
N ARG A 30 -1.11 -15.77 -9.77
CA ARG A 30 -0.05 -16.23 -10.67
C ARG A 30 0.44 -15.13 -11.61
N LEU A 31 -0.48 -14.39 -12.21
CA LEU A 31 -0.15 -13.27 -13.10
C LEU A 31 0.59 -12.17 -12.33
N PHE A 32 0.20 -11.89 -11.09
CA PHE A 32 0.87 -10.88 -10.29
C PHE A 32 2.31 -11.27 -9.97
N VAL A 33 2.58 -12.55 -9.68
CA VAL A 33 3.94 -13.05 -9.43
C VAL A 33 4.86 -12.82 -10.63
N GLU A 34 4.34 -13.00 -11.86
CA GLU A 34 5.09 -12.71 -13.09
C GLU A 34 5.44 -11.22 -13.26
N THR A 35 4.69 -10.32 -12.61
CA THR A 35 4.99 -8.87 -12.63
C THR A 35 6.06 -8.45 -11.62
N LEU A 36 6.43 -9.32 -10.66
CA LEU A 36 7.38 -8.98 -9.61
C LEU A 36 8.80 -9.01 -10.15
N GLN A 37 9.59 -7.98 -9.82
CA GLN A 37 10.99 -7.88 -10.23
C GLN A 37 11.93 -8.10 -9.05
N GLU A 38 13.02 -8.82 -9.32
CA GLU A 38 14.20 -9.00 -8.45
C GLU A 38 13.83 -9.21 -6.97
N ASN A 39 14.02 -8.18 -6.13
CA ASN A 39 13.82 -8.20 -4.69
C ASN A 39 12.39 -8.59 -4.28
N VAL A 40 11.41 -8.16 -5.06
CA VAL A 40 10.00 -8.44 -4.78
C VAL A 40 9.65 -9.91 -5.06
N ALA A 41 10.23 -10.46 -6.13
CA ALA A 41 10.08 -11.87 -6.46
C ALA A 41 10.76 -12.74 -5.39
N ASP A 42 11.97 -12.37 -4.95
CA ASP A 42 12.70 -13.06 -3.89
C ASP A 42 11.87 -13.13 -2.59
N TRP A 43 11.27 -12.02 -2.15
CA TRP A 43 10.38 -12.01 -1.00
C TRP A 43 9.21 -13.01 -1.15
N PHE A 44 8.57 -13.05 -2.33
CA PHE A 44 7.45 -13.94 -2.58
C PHE A 44 7.86 -15.42 -2.47
N PHE A 45 9.01 -15.81 -3.02
CA PHE A 45 9.50 -17.20 -2.95
C PHE A 45 9.94 -17.63 -1.54
N HIS A 46 10.23 -16.68 -0.65
CA HIS A 46 10.54 -16.95 0.75
C HIS A 46 9.31 -17.06 1.67
N LEU A 47 8.09 -16.84 1.14
CA LEU A 47 6.87 -17.01 1.93
C LEU A 47 6.59 -18.49 2.23
N PRO A 48 6.07 -18.83 3.43
CA PRO A 48 5.70 -20.20 3.74
C PRO A 48 4.55 -20.69 2.85
N ALA A 49 4.50 -21.99 2.60
CA ALA A 49 3.42 -22.60 1.84
C ALA A 49 2.06 -22.26 2.48
N GLY A 50 1.10 -21.79 1.67
CA GLY A 50 -0.21 -21.36 2.16
C GLY A 50 -0.25 -19.96 2.77
N ALA A 51 0.85 -19.19 2.73
CA ALA A 51 0.85 -17.78 3.14
C ALA A 51 -0.06 -16.89 2.27
N ILE A 52 -0.32 -17.32 1.04
CA ILE A 52 -1.19 -16.63 0.08
C ILE A 52 -2.23 -17.64 -0.39
N THR A 53 -3.48 -17.40 -0.02
CA THR A 53 -4.61 -18.27 -0.35
C THR A 53 -5.52 -17.69 -1.43
N ASN A 54 -5.49 -16.36 -1.62
CA ASN A 54 -6.28 -15.64 -2.59
C ASN A 54 -5.63 -14.28 -2.92
N TRP A 55 -6.24 -13.53 -3.84
CA TRP A 55 -5.73 -12.23 -4.29
C TRP A 55 -5.67 -11.21 -3.16
N THR A 56 -6.65 -11.25 -2.25
CA THR A 56 -6.74 -10.32 -1.13
C THR A 56 -5.55 -10.49 -0.18
N THR A 57 -5.21 -11.74 0.18
CA THR A 57 -4.04 -12.03 1.02
C THR A 57 -2.74 -11.62 0.33
N MET A 58 -2.61 -11.85 -0.98
CA MET A 58 -1.44 -11.41 -1.76
C MET A 58 -1.28 -9.88 -1.67
N ARG A 59 -2.36 -9.14 -1.95
CA ARG A 59 -2.37 -7.68 -1.93
C ARG A 59 -1.99 -7.14 -0.55
N THR A 60 -2.61 -7.63 0.52
CA THR A 60 -2.33 -7.18 1.89
C THR A 60 -0.88 -7.42 2.29
N GLN A 61 -0.34 -8.61 2.02
CA GLN A 61 1.06 -8.92 2.35
C GLN A 61 2.04 -8.05 1.56
N PHE A 62 1.78 -7.84 0.28
CA PHE A 62 2.58 -6.98 -0.58
C PHE A 62 2.54 -5.52 -0.12
N GLU A 63 1.34 -4.97 0.16
CA GLU A 63 1.20 -3.62 0.71
C GLU A 63 1.94 -3.47 2.04
N ASN A 64 1.80 -4.41 2.98
CA ASN A 64 2.50 -4.35 4.27
C ASN A 64 4.03 -4.41 4.14
N ARG A 65 4.55 -5.06 3.11
CA ARG A 65 5.99 -5.24 2.91
C ARG A 65 6.63 -4.07 2.18
N PHE A 66 5.95 -3.54 1.15
CA PHE A 66 6.52 -2.58 0.21
C PHE A 66 5.94 -1.17 0.34
N LYS A 67 4.80 -0.97 1.03
CA LYS A 67 4.39 0.39 1.36
C LYS A 67 5.30 0.91 2.47
N PRO A 68 5.83 2.14 2.34
CA PRO A 68 6.45 2.79 3.47
C PRO A 68 5.40 2.85 4.58
N ALA A 69 5.75 2.36 5.77
CA ALA A 69 4.88 2.51 6.92
C ALA A 69 4.64 4.02 7.11
N GLU A 70 3.38 4.45 7.09
CA GLU A 70 3.06 5.78 7.61
C GLU A 70 3.61 5.83 9.03
N ASP A 71 4.54 6.75 9.26
CA ASP A 71 5.18 6.87 10.55
C ASP A 71 4.11 7.35 11.54
N VAL A 72 3.54 6.39 12.26
CA VAL A 72 2.47 6.65 13.23
C VAL A 72 2.92 7.70 14.25
N HIS A 73 4.23 7.83 14.51
CA HIS A 73 4.77 8.86 15.38
C HIS A 73 4.74 10.23 14.71
N ALA A 74 5.02 10.35 13.41
CA ALA A 74 4.86 11.57 12.63
C ALA A 74 3.39 11.99 12.52
N LEU A 75 2.46 11.04 12.35
CA LEU A 75 1.02 11.31 12.38
C LEU A 75 0.57 11.80 13.76
N LEU A 76 1.01 11.13 14.84
CA LEU A 76 0.73 11.55 16.21
C LEU A 76 1.37 12.90 16.55
N ALA A 77 2.57 13.19 16.03
CA ALA A 77 3.25 14.47 16.19
C ALA A 77 2.49 15.60 15.48
N GLN A 78 1.98 15.36 14.26
CA GLN A 78 1.11 16.29 13.56
C GLN A 78 -0.18 16.52 14.36
N ILE A 79 -0.86 15.47 14.84
CA ILE A 79 -2.07 15.61 15.68
C ILE A 79 -1.76 16.38 16.98
N SER A 80 -0.59 16.16 17.58
CA SER A 80 -0.16 16.90 18.76
C SER A 80 0.18 18.36 18.48
N GLN A 81 0.68 18.69 17.27
CA GLN A 81 0.87 20.06 16.80
C GLN A 81 -0.45 20.75 16.44
N ILE A 82 -1.50 19.98 16.13
CA ILE A 82 -2.87 20.48 15.89
C ILE A 82 -3.55 20.90 17.20
N LYS A 83 -3.00 20.59 18.39
CA LYS A 83 -3.47 21.18 19.64
C LYS A 83 -3.19 22.68 19.62
N LYS A 84 -4.23 23.43 19.27
CA LYS A 84 -4.37 24.89 19.32
C LYS A 84 -3.35 25.53 20.27
N ASP A 85 -2.41 26.26 19.70
CA ASP A 85 -1.58 27.16 20.48
C ASP A 85 -2.51 28.09 21.26
N SER A 86 -2.31 28.18 22.59
CA SER A 86 -3.23 28.93 23.47
C SER A 86 -3.26 30.43 23.13
N SER A 87 -2.37 30.89 22.23
CA SER A 87 -2.27 32.25 21.73
C SER A 87 -2.84 32.46 20.31
N GLU A 88 -3.35 31.43 19.61
CA GLU A 88 -3.95 31.59 18.27
C GLU A 88 -5.46 31.93 18.35
N PRO A 89 -5.92 33.05 17.77
CA PRO A 89 -7.34 33.36 17.68
C PRO A 89 -8.05 32.29 16.84
N MET A 90 -9.21 31.85 17.31
CA MET A 90 -9.98 30.72 16.74
C MET A 90 -10.24 30.83 15.22
N ARG A 91 -10.21 32.04 14.68
CA ARG A 91 -10.38 32.32 13.24
C ARG A 91 -9.20 31.84 12.38
N GLU A 92 -7.96 31.91 12.87
CA GLU A 92 -6.78 31.47 12.11
C GLU A 92 -6.67 29.96 12.07
N PHE A 93 -7.01 29.29 13.19
CA PHE A 93 -7.10 27.84 13.24
C PHE A 93 -8.10 27.30 12.20
N VAL A 94 -9.31 27.88 12.12
CA VAL A 94 -10.34 27.45 11.14
C VAL A 94 -9.90 27.70 9.70
N ALA A 95 -9.13 28.76 9.42
CA ALA A 95 -8.65 29.05 8.06
C ALA A 95 -7.56 28.10 7.54
N ARG A 96 -6.85 27.38 8.42
CA ARG A 96 -5.82 26.39 8.03
C ARG A 96 -6.40 25.02 7.66
N PHE A 97 -7.62 24.73 8.09
CA PHE A 97 -8.32 23.45 7.86
C PHE A 97 -9.54 23.57 6.95
N ASN A 98 -9.69 24.70 6.24
CA ASN A 98 -10.72 24.94 5.23
C ASN A 98 -10.13 24.93 3.83
#